data_AF-A0A8B8SAA0-F1
#
_entry.id   AF-A0A8B8SAA0-F1
#
_cell.length_a   1.000
_cell.length_b   1.000
_cell.length_c   1.000
_cell.angle_alpha   90.00
_cell.angle_beta   90.00
_cell.angle_gamma   90.00
#
_symmetry.space_group_name_H-M   'P 1'
#
loop_
_entity.id
_entity.type
_entity.pdbx_description
1 polymer ?
#
loop_
_entity_poly.entity_id
_entity_poly.type
_entity_poly.pdbx_seq_one_letter_code
_entity_poly.pdbx_strand_id
1 'polypeptide(L)'
;MLFLEKDTESSRIRTEEKEIEKTEEIHHQFQRFLNEISKLTNDYELKVANRLFGEKTYLFLQKYLDYVEKYYHASLEPVDFLNAADESRKKINSWVESQTHEKIKDLFANGSLSSSTKLVVVNVIYFKGQWDREFAKENTQEEEFWLNKSTSKSVLMMTQHQSFSFMILEDLQAKILGIPYKNNDLSMFVLLPDDIDGLEKIIDKITPSELIEWTSPGHMEERTVNLHLPRFEVEDSYDMEAVLAAVGMADAFNEQQADSSGMSSPSGLHAQKFLHRSFVEVSEEGTEAAAATGISFAMTSAPDYEKFHCNHPFLFFIRHNEADSVLFFGRFSSP
;
A
#
# COMPACT_ATOMS: atom_id res chain seq x y z
N MET A 1 -30.69 -14.72 45.65
CA MET A 1 -29.71 -15.26 44.67
C MET A 1 -30.11 -14.98 43.22
N LEU A 2 -31.39 -15.01 42.86
CA LEU A 2 -31.89 -14.79 41.48
C LEU A 2 -31.83 -13.33 40.94
N PHE A 3 -31.57 -12.32 41.78
CA PHE A 3 -31.51 -10.91 41.34
C PHE A 3 -30.11 -10.45 40.93
N LEU A 4 -29.04 -11.12 41.37
CA LEU A 4 -27.66 -10.79 40.98
C LEU A 4 -27.27 -11.41 39.62
N GLU A 5 -27.81 -12.56 39.26
CA GLU A 5 -27.53 -13.21 37.96
C GLU A 5 -28.16 -12.43 36.78
N LYS A 6 -29.37 -11.88 36.94
CA LYS A 6 -30.04 -11.08 35.90
C LYS A 6 -29.31 -9.79 35.53
N ASP A 7 -28.74 -9.10 36.51
CA ASP A 7 -27.98 -7.86 36.26
C ASP A 7 -26.63 -8.16 35.58
N THR A 8 -26.04 -9.32 35.88
CA THR A 8 -24.79 -9.77 35.24
C THR A 8 -25.04 -10.19 33.79
N GLU A 9 -26.11 -10.93 33.51
CA GLU A 9 -26.54 -11.32 32.15
C GLU A 9 -26.86 -10.09 31.29
N SER A 10 -27.63 -9.14 31.82
CA SER A 10 -28.00 -7.91 31.10
C SER A 10 -26.80 -6.99 30.83
N SER A 11 -25.79 -6.98 31.72
CA SER A 11 -24.55 -6.23 31.51
C SER A 11 -23.63 -6.86 30.45
N ARG A 12 -23.63 -8.20 30.34
CA ARG A 12 -22.89 -8.94 29.31
C ARG A 12 -23.52 -8.75 27.94
N ILE A 13 -24.84 -8.91 27.83
CA ILE A 13 -25.59 -8.67 26.59
C ILE A 13 -25.37 -7.25 26.07
N ARG A 14 -25.40 -6.23 26.94
CA ARG A 14 -25.12 -4.84 26.54
C ARG A 14 -23.67 -4.57 26.13
N THR A 15 -22.72 -5.33 26.65
CA THR A 15 -21.31 -5.23 26.26
C THR A 15 -21.10 -5.91 24.91
N GLU A 16 -21.67 -7.10 24.73
CA GLU A 16 -21.68 -7.84 23.46
C GLU A 16 -22.39 -7.06 22.34
N GLU A 17 -23.56 -6.46 22.62
CA GLU A 17 -24.28 -5.61 21.65
C GLU A 17 -23.44 -4.39 21.23
N LYS A 18 -22.73 -3.75 22.16
CA LYS A 18 -21.83 -2.62 21.86
C LYS A 18 -20.58 -3.05 21.10
N GLU A 19 -20.04 -4.24 21.37
CA GLU A 19 -18.93 -4.78 20.60
C GLU A 19 -19.36 -5.18 19.19
N ILE A 20 -20.56 -5.74 19.02
CA ILE A 20 -21.16 -6.04 17.72
C ILE A 20 -21.41 -4.75 16.92
N GLU A 21 -21.96 -3.71 17.55
CA GLU A 21 -22.20 -2.40 16.91
C GLU A 21 -20.88 -1.75 16.47
N LYS A 22 -19.84 -1.81 17.31
CA LYS A 22 -18.49 -1.37 16.93
C LYS A 22 -17.87 -2.20 15.81
N THR A 23 -18.16 -3.50 15.76
CA THR A 23 -17.61 -4.41 14.73
C THR A 23 -18.26 -4.17 13.37
N GLU A 24 -19.59 -3.99 13.33
CA GLU A 24 -20.29 -3.60 12.09
C GLU A 24 -19.83 -2.24 11.57
N GLU A 25 -19.59 -1.27 12.46
CA GLU A 25 -19.05 0.03 12.08
C GLU A 25 -17.69 -0.09 11.39
N ILE A 26 -16.80 -0.96 11.89
CA ILE A 26 -15.49 -1.21 11.25
C ILE A 26 -15.67 -1.77 9.83
N HIS A 27 -16.58 -2.74 9.64
CA HIS A 27 -16.85 -3.30 8.31
C HIS A 27 -17.37 -2.22 7.34
N HIS A 28 -18.27 -1.35 7.80
CA HIS A 28 -18.78 -0.24 7.00
C HIS A 28 -17.70 0.80 6.68
N GLN A 29 -16.77 1.08 7.59
CA GLN A 29 -15.64 1.99 7.33
C GLN A 29 -14.71 1.43 6.25
N PHE A 30 -14.36 0.13 6.31
CA PHE A 30 -13.58 -0.52 5.26
C PHE A 30 -14.32 -0.52 3.92
N GLN A 31 -15.62 -0.80 3.93
CA GLN A 31 -16.43 -0.76 2.72
C GLN A 31 -16.42 0.62 2.08
N ARG A 32 -16.63 1.68 2.88
CA ARG A 32 -16.59 3.05 2.38
C ARG A 32 -15.22 3.37 1.81
N PHE A 33 -14.15 3.05 2.54
CA PHE A 33 -12.78 3.28 2.06
C PHE A 33 -12.49 2.54 0.75
N LEU A 34 -12.80 1.25 0.66
CA LEU A 34 -12.59 0.45 -0.54
C LEU A 34 -13.44 0.95 -1.71
N ASN A 35 -14.68 1.38 -1.48
CA ASN A 35 -15.51 2.02 -2.50
C ASN A 35 -14.90 3.32 -3.00
N GLU A 36 -14.36 4.15 -2.11
CA GLU A 36 -13.72 5.41 -2.49
C GLU A 36 -12.48 5.17 -3.36
N ILE A 37 -11.56 4.31 -2.95
CA ILE A 37 -10.30 4.08 -3.70
C ILE A 37 -10.49 3.22 -4.95
N SER A 38 -11.59 2.46 -5.06
CA SER A 38 -11.88 1.63 -6.25
C SER A 38 -12.73 2.34 -7.30
N LYS A 39 -13.04 3.62 -7.11
CA LYS A 39 -13.70 4.45 -8.13
C LYS A 39 -12.85 4.43 -9.40
N LEU A 40 -13.41 3.89 -10.47
CA LEU A 40 -12.77 3.86 -11.78
C LEU A 40 -12.56 5.29 -12.26
N THR A 41 -11.30 5.68 -12.44
CA THR A 41 -10.91 6.88 -13.18
C THR A 41 -10.14 6.46 -14.42
N ASN A 42 -10.13 7.31 -15.46
CA ASN A 42 -9.26 7.08 -16.63
C ASN A 42 -7.84 7.64 -16.39
N ASP A 43 -7.57 8.09 -15.17
CA ASP A 43 -6.44 8.97 -14.84
C ASP A 43 -5.38 8.24 -14.00
N TYR A 44 -5.77 7.18 -13.30
CA TYR A 44 -4.85 6.23 -12.71
C TYR A 44 -5.46 4.83 -12.68
N GLU A 45 -4.60 3.83 -12.70
CA GLU A 45 -4.94 2.42 -12.51
C GLU A 45 -4.55 2.02 -11.08
N LEU A 46 -5.54 1.90 -10.20
CA LEU A 46 -5.40 1.30 -8.88
C LEU A 46 -6.20 0.01 -8.83
N LYS A 47 -5.52 -1.13 -8.71
CA LYS A 47 -6.16 -2.44 -8.64
C LYS A 47 -5.85 -3.08 -7.30
N VAL A 48 -6.89 -3.28 -6.51
CA VAL A 48 -6.84 -4.04 -5.25
C VAL A 48 -7.57 -5.35 -5.47
N ALA A 49 -6.90 -6.48 -5.25
CA ALA A 49 -7.49 -7.80 -5.36
C ALA A 49 -7.27 -8.59 -4.07
N ASN A 50 -8.38 -8.95 -3.44
CA ASN A 50 -8.42 -9.69 -2.19
C ASN A 50 -9.08 -11.04 -2.42
N ARG A 51 -8.45 -12.12 -1.99
CA ARG A 51 -9.09 -13.45 -1.98
C ARG A 51 -8.62 -14.29 -0.82
N LEU A 52 -9.57 -15.03 -0.26
CA LEU A 52 -9.32 -16.11 0.67
C LEU A 52 -9.48 -17.44 -0.07
N PHE A 53 -8.59 -18.38 0.17
CA PHE A 53 -8.70 -19.75 -0.32
C PHE A 53 -8.81 -20.68 0.87
N GLY A 54 -10.00 -21.26 1.05
CA GLY A 54 -10.31 -22.14 2.16
C GLY A 54 -10.35 -23.60 1.73
N GLU A 55 -9.90 -24.51 2.59
CA GLU A 55 -10.07 -25.94 2.36
C GLU A 55 -11.57 -26.28 2.26
N LYS A 56 -11.96 -26.94 1.17
CA LYS A 56 -13.35 -27.20 0.80
C LYS A 56 -14.10 -28.10 1.79
N THR A 57 -13.41 -28.84 2.66
CA THR A 57 -14.06 -29.63 3.71
C THR A 57 -14.63 -28.77 4.84
N TYR A 58 -14.23 -27.50 4.96
CA TYR A 58 -14.79 -26.57 5.93
C TYR A 58 -16.10 -25.97 5.41
N LEU A 59 -17.12 -25.96 6.26
CA LEU A 59 -18.41 -25.33 5.97
C LEU A 59 -18.34 -23.88 6.44
N PHE A 60 -18.12 -22.96 5.50
CA PHE A 60 -18.10 -21.53 5.80
C PHE A 60 -19.51 -20.99 6.02
N LEU A 61 -19.68 -20.14 7.02
CA LEU A 61 -20.97 -19.52 7.34
C LEU A 61 -21.36 -18.56 6.22
N GLN A 62 -22.61 -18.65 5.74
CA GLN A 62 -23.09 -17.75 4.68
C GLN A 62 -22.97 -16.28 5.08
N LYS A 63 -23.27 -15.95 6.33
CA LYS A 63 -23.10 -14.59 6.88
C LYS A 63 -21.66 -14.08 6.69
N TYR A 64 -20.66 -14.93 6.93
CA TYR A 64 -19.26 -14.54 6.73
C TYR A 64 -18.94 -14.30 5.26
N LEU A 65 -19.41 -15.18 4.37
CA LEU A 65 -19.22 -15.02 2.92
C LEU A 65 -19.84 -13.71 2.42
N ASP A 66 -21.07 -13.40 2.86
CA ASP A 66 -21.76 -12.16 2.52
C ASP A 66 -20.98 -10.93 3.01
N TYR A 67 -20.33 -11.01 4.17
CA TYR A 67 -19.55 -9.91 4.75
C TYR A 67 -18.25 -9.67 3.97
N VAL A 68 -17.55 -10.75 3.61
CA VAL A 68 -16.31 -10.69 2.81
C VAL A 68 -16.59 -10.04 1.46
N GLU A 69 -17.69 -10.39 0.81
CA GLU A 69 -18.08 -9.80 -0.47
C GLU A 69 -18.53 -8.34 -0.31
N LYS A 70 -19.48 -8.08 0.59
CA LYS A 70 -20.10 -6.77 0.77
C LYS A 70 -19.12 -5.70 1.25
N TYR A 71 -18.32 -6.02 2.27
CA TYR A 71 -17.54 -5.02 3.00
C TYR A 71 -16.07 -4.95 2.58
N TYR A 72 -15.52 -6.03 2.02
CA TYR A 72 -14.08 -6.14 1.74
C TYR A 72 -13.75 -6.29 0.25
N HIS A 73 -14.76 -6.29 -0.63
CA HIS A 73 -14.62 -6.50 -2.07
C HIS A 73 -13.76 -7.74 -2.38
N ALA A 74 -13.92 -8.77 -1.55
CA ALA A 74 -13.14 -9.99 -1.58
C ALA A 74 -14.07 -11.17 -1.81
N SER A 75 -13.49 -12.34 -2.08
CA SER A 75 -14.24 -13.59 -2.08
C SER A 75 -13.47 -14.68 -1.34
N LEU A 76 -14.22 -15.66 -0.82
CA LEU A 76 -13.65 -16.91 -0.35
C LEU A 76 -13.90 -17.99 -1.40
N GLU A 77 -12.83 -18.62 -1.84
CA GLU A 77 -12.87 -19.69 -2.82
C GLU A 77 -12.50 -21.03 -2.17
N PRO A 78 -13.42 -22.01 -2.17
CA PRO A 78 -13.11 -23.37 -1.72
C PRO A 78 -12.11 -24.07 -2.66
N VAL A 79 -11.05 -24.66 -2.09
CA VAL A 79 -10.02 -25.43 -2.80
C VAL A 79 -9.71 -26.74 -2.06
N ASP A 80 -9.04 -27.69 -2.72
CA ASP A 80 -8.75 -29.02 -2.15
C ASP A 80 -7.26 -29.11 -1.79
N PHE A 81 -6.87 -28.51 -0.67
CA PHE A 81 -5.53 -28.69 -0.12
C PHE A 81 -5.32 -30.13 0.34
N LEU A 82 -6.31 -30.74 1.01
CA LEU A 82 -6.20 -32.07 1.60
C LEU A 82 -5.77 -33.15 0.59
N ASN A 83 -6.39 -33.18 -0.59
CA ASN A 83 -6.14 -34.23 -1.60
C ASN A 83 -5.41 -33.71 -2.84
N ALA A 84 -5.38 -32.40 -3.09
CA ALA A 84 -4.85 -31.82 -4.31
C ALA A 84 -4.11 -30.48 -4.07
N ALA A 85 -3.26 -30.42 -3.04
CA ALA A 85 -2.52 -29.22 -2.66
C ALA A 85 -1.76 -28.54 -3.82
N ASP A 86 -1.09 -29.29 -4.69
CA ASP A 86 -0.33 -28.71 -5.81
C ASP A 86 -1.24 -28.11 -6.89
N GLU A 87 -2.40 -28.72 -7.16
CA GLU A 87 -3.39 -28.15 -8.08
C GLU A 87 -4.04 -26.90 -7.48
N SER A 88 -4.32 -26.91 -6.18
CA SER A 88 -4.80 -25.72 -5.45
C SER A 88 -3.75 -24.59 -5.49
N ARG A 89 -2.46 -24.91 -5.31
CA ARG A 89 -1.34 -23.97 -5.43
C ARG A 89 -1.28 -23.34 -6.83
N LYS A 90 -1.31 -24.15 -7.90
CA LYS A 90 -1.32 -23.67 -9.28
C LYS A 90 -2.50 -22.74 -9.54
N LYS A 91 -3.69 -23.12 -9.08
CA LYS A 91 -4.91 -22.31 -9.20
C LYS A 91 -4.75 -20.94 -8.52
N ILE A 92 -4.20 -20.90 -7.31
CA ILE A 92 -3.93 -19.66 -6.59
C ILE A 92 -2.92 -18.79 -7.36
N ASN A 93 -1.82 -19.39 -7.84
CA ASN A 93 -0.82 -18.67 -8.64
C ASN A 93 -1.42 -18.08 -9.92
N SER A 94 -2.22 -18.85 -10.67
CA SER A 94 -2.88 -18.36 -11.88
C SER A 94 -3.89 -17.24 -11.60
N TRP A 95 -4.60 -17.30 -10.46
CA TRP A 95 -5.47 -16.20 -10.06
C TRP A 95 -4.64 -14.92 -9.82
N VAL A 96 -3.56 -15.01 -9.05
CA VAL A 96 -2.67 -13.86 -8.77
C VAL A 96 -2.07 -13.29 -10.05
N GLU A 97 -1.59 -14.16 -10.94
CA GLU A 97 -1.04 -13.77 -12.25
C GLU A 97 -2.07 -12.96 -13.07
N SER A 98 -3.34 -13.40 -13.09
CA SER A 98 -4.43 -12.66 -13.76
C SER A 98 -4.76 -11.32 -13.10
N GLN A 99 -4.53 -11.19 -11.79
CA GLN A 99 -4.76 -9.93 -11.07
C GLN A 99 -3.64 -8.92 -11.30
N THR A 100 -2.47 -9.36 -11.77
CA THR A 100 -1.22 -8.57 -11.78
C THR A 100 -0.69 -8.30 -13.19
N HIS A 101 -1.53 -8.44 -14.22
CA HIS A 101 -1.11 -8.31 -15.62
C HIS A 101 0.10 -9.20 -15.96
N GLU A 102 0.11 -10.42 -15.42
CA GLU A 102 1.17 -11.41 -15.60
C GLU A 102 2.55 -10.99 -15.07
N LYS A 103 2.65 -9.89 -14.33
CA LYS A 103 3.91 -9.47 -13.68
C LYS A 103 4.32 -10.46 -12.59
N ILE A 104 3.33 -11.08 -11.94
CA ILE A 104 3.56 -11.95 -10.80
C ILE A 104 3.23 -13.40 -11.18
N LYS A 105 4.28 -14.20 -11.30
CA LYS A 105 4.19 -15.63 -11.56
C LYS A 105 4.69 -16.40 -10.33
N ASP A 106 4.14 -17.59 -10.14
CA ASP A 106 4.61 -18.53 -9.11
C ASP A 106 4.65 -17.97 -7.68
N LEU A 107 3.60 -17.26 -7.26
CA LEU A 107 3.48 -16.69 -5.90
C LEU A 107 3.83 -17.72 -4.81
N PHE A 108 3.30 -18.93 -4.93
CA PHE A 108 3.61 -20.08 -4.10
C PHE A 108 4.52 -21.05 -4.84
N ALA A 109 5.75 -21.22 -4.33
CA ALA A 109 6.71 -22.20 -4.82
C ALA A 109 6.25 -23.64 -4.61
N ASN A 110 6.81 -24.59 -5.36
CA ASN A 110 6.50 -26.02 -5.19
C ASN A 110 6.74 -26.46 -3.73
N GLY A 111 5.76 -27.12 -3.14
CA GLY A 111 5.83 -27.60 -1.75
C GLY A 111 5.55 -26.56 -0.66
N SER A 112 5.27 -25.30 -1.02
CA SER A 112 4.92 -24.24 -0.04
C SER A 112 3.52 -24.40 0.56
N LEU A 113 2.61 -25.11 -0.12
CA LEU A 113 1.29 -25.50 0.37
C LEU A 113 1.22 -27.02 0.46
N SER A 114 0.50 -27.53 1.46
CA SER A 114 0.44 -28.96 1.75
C SER A 114 -0.97 -29.41 2.14
N SER A 115 -1.16 -30.71 2.39
CA SER A 115 -2.45 -31.26 2.82
C SER A 115 -2.92 -30.81 4.20
N SER A 116 -2.05 -30.17 4.99
CA SER A 116 -2.42 -29.55 6.27
C SER A 116 -2.86 -28.09 6.13
N THR A 117 -2.75 -27.48 4.95
CA THR A 117 -3.21 -26.11 4.70
C THR A 117 -4.74 -26.05 4.75
N LYS A 118 -5.30 -25.04 5.44
CA LYS A 118 -6.75 -24.87 5.65
C LYS A 118 -7.27 -23.53 5.14
N LEU A 119 -6.47 -22.48 5.20
CA LEU A 119 -6.80 -21.12 4.81
C LEU A 119 -5.56 -20.37 4.35
N VAL A 120 -5.63 -19.82 3.13
CA VAL A 120 -4.64 -18.92 2.56
C VAL A 120 -5.32 -17.59 2.27
N VAL A 121 -4.73 -16.49 2.74
CA VAL A 121 -5.17 -15.12 2.46
C VAL A 121 -4.19 -14.50 1.46
N VAL A 122 -4.71 -13.93 0.39
CA VAL A 122 -3.92 -13.25 -0.63
C VAL A 122 -4.47 -11.85 -0.85
N ASN A 123 -3.62 -10.85 -0.65
CA ASN A 123 -3.86 -9.47 -1.01
C ASN A 123 -2.83 -9.05 -2.05
N VAL A 124 -3.32 -8.47 -3.14
CA VAL A 124 -2.51 -7.92 -4.22
C VAL A 124 -2.95 -6.50 -4.46
N ILE A 125 -1.99 -5.60 -4.57
CA ILE A 125 -2.23 -4.21 -4.94
C ILE A 125 -1.26 -3.76 -6.05
N TYR A 126 -1.81 -3.15 -7.08
CA TYR A 126 -1.06 -2.59 -8.21
C TYR A 126 -1.45 -1.13 -8.39
N PHE A 127 -0.45 -0.28 -8.61
CA PHE A 127 -0.68 1.12 -8.91
C PHE A 127 0.20 1.62 -10.05
N LYS A 128 -0.46 2.31 -10.99
CA LYS A 128 0.15 3.13 -12.03
C LYS A 128 -0.72 4.37 -12.23
N GLY A 129 -0.21 5.56 -11.94
CA GLY A 129 -0.96 6.81 -12.05
C GLY A 129 -0.37 7.78 -13.07
N GLN A 130 -1.20 8.64 -13.65
CA GLN A 130 -0.75 9.77 -14.46
C GLN A 130 -0.51 10.99 -13.59
N TRP A 131 0.64 11.65 -13.75
CA TRP A 131 0.92 12.91 -13.06
C TRP A 131 -0.08 14.00 -13.47
N ASP A 132 -0.38 14.95 -12.57
CA ASP A 132 -1.11 16.17 -12.95
C ASP A 132 -0.30 16.95 -14.01
N ARG A 133 1.03 16.96 -13.83
CA ARG A 133 1.98 17.53 -14.78
C ARG A 133 3.12 16.55 -15.02
N GLU A 134 3.17 16.04 -16.24
CA GLU A 134 4.09 14.99 -16.67
C GLU A 134 5.54 15.48 -16.79
N PHE A 135 6.44 14.50 -16.73
CA PHE A 135 7.84 14.71 -17.07
C PHE A 135 8.01 14.61 -18.59
N ALA A 136 8.70 15.57 -19.20
CA ALA A 136 9.02 15.48 -20.63
C ALA A 136 10.06 14.37 -20.85
N LYS A 137 9.73 13.35 -21.66
CA LYS A 137 10.59 12.16 -21.88
C LYS A 137 11.98 12.53 -22.41
N GLU A 138 12.09 13.63 -23.15
CA GLU A 138 13.34 14.19 -23.66
C GLU A 138 14.27 14.75 -22.57
N ASN A 139 13.73 15.07 -21.39
CA ASN A 139 14.50 15.55 -20.24
C ASN A 139 14.98 14.40 -19.34
N THR A 140 14.56 13.16 -19.59
CA THR A 140 15.04 12.00 -18.85
C THR A 140 16.44 11.61 -19.31
N GLN A 141 17.39 11.56 -18.39
CA GLN A 141 18.80 11.26 -18.68
C GLN A 141 19.37 10.24 -17.69
N GLU A 142 20.46 9.57 -18.06
CA GLU A 142 21.22 8.75 -17.12
C GLU A 142 21.92 9.66 -16.09
N GLU A 143 21.65 9.44 -14.81
CA GLU A 143 22.34 10.09 -13.70
C GLU A 143 22.75 9.07 -12.63
N GLU A 144 23.72 9.44 -11.79
CA GLU A 144 24.18 8.60 -10.68
C GLU A 144 23.23 8.67 -9.48
N PHE A 145 22.74 7.52 -9.05
CA PHE A 145 22.06 7.33 -7.77
C PHE A 145 23.03 6.72 -6.76
N TRP A 146 23.28 7.45 -5.67
CA TRP A 146 24.20 7.11 -4.61
C TRP A 146 23.54 6.20 -3.58
N LEU A 147 23.88 4.91 -3.60
CA LEU A 147 23.41 3.92 -2.61
C LEU A 147 23.97 4.23 -1.21
N ASN A 148 25.15 4.84 -1.17
CA ASN A 148 25.87 5.35 0.00
C ASN A 148 26.95 6.33 -0.48
N LYS A 149 27.73 6.90 0.45
CA LYS A 149 28.81 7.88 0.14
C LYS A 149 29.92 7.41 -0.80
N SER A 150 29.98 6.12 -1.14
CA SER A 150 31.05 5.52 -1.95
C SER A 150 30.59 4.71 -3.15
N THR A 151 29.31 4.34 -3.20
CA THR A 151 28.77 3.43 -4.21
C THR A 151 27.57 4.08 -4.88
N SER A 152 27.60 4.15 -6.21
CA SER A 152 26.50 4.64 -7.03
C SER A 152 26.14 3.65 -8.13
N LYS A 153 24.96 3.85 -8.71
CA LYS A 153 24.45 3.16 -9.91
C LYS A 153 23.83 4.17 -10.85
N SER A 154 23.97 3.95 -12.15
CA SER A 154 23.26 4.74 -13.16
C SER A 154 21.75 4.43 -13.12
N VAL A 155 20.92 5.48 -13.16
CA VAL A 155 19.46 5.41 -13.23
C VAL A 155 18.94 6.38 -14.29
N LEU A 156 17.77 6.10 -14.84
CA LEU A 156 17.04 7.09 -15.64
C LEU A 156 16.40 8.13 -14.71
N MET A 157 16.95 9.34 -14.69
CA MET A 157 16.49 10.45 -13.87
C MET A 157 15.56 11.34 -14.69
N MET A 158 14.29 11.41 -14.28
CA MET A 158 13.30 12.28 -14.88
C MET A 158 13.43 13.68 -14.28
N THR A 159 13.31 14.73 -15.10
CA THR A 159 13.47 16.12 -14.63
C THR A 159 12.29 16.99 -15.02
N GLN A 160 11.79 17.79 -14.08
CA GLN A 160 10.85 18.87 -14.36
C GLN A 160 11.02 20.07 -13.43
N HIS A 161 10.54 21.23 -13.87
CA HIS A 161 10.61 22.48 -13.13
C HIS A 161 9.22 23.09 -13.00
N GLN A 162 8.65 23.06 -11.79
CA GLN A 162 7.24 23.37 -11.54
C GLN A 162 7.04 23.92 -10.12
N SER A 163 5.85 24.45 -9.82
CA SER A 163 5.39 24.64 -8.45
C SER A 163 4.82 23.35 -7.87
N PHE A 164 5.19 23.06 -6.62
CA PHE A 164 4.71 21.90 -5.87
C PHE A 164 4.52 22.24 -4.39
N SER A 165 3.69 21.46 -3.71
CA SER A 165 3.62 21.41 -2.26
C SER A 165 4.95 20.96 -1.68
N PHE A 166 5.57 21.79 -0.86
CA PHE A 166 6.90 21.56 -0.32
C PHE A 166 6.99 21.94 1.15
N MET A 167 7.81 21.21 1.91
CA MET A 167 8.15 21.55 3.30
C MET A 167 9.57 21.10 3.63
N ILE A 168 10.24 21.88 4.48
CA ILE A 168 11.53 21.53 5.09
C ILE A 168 11.26 21.04 6.52
N LEU A 169 11.83 19.88 6.86
CA LEU A 169 11.76 19.29 8.19
C LEU A 169 13.13 19.46 8.86
N GLU A 170 13.34 20.62 9.50
CA GLU A 170 14.63 20.99 10.11
C GLU A 170 15.09 19.95 11.15
N ASP A 171 14.17 19.45 11.98
CA ASP A 171 14.47 18.46 13.04
C ASP A 171 14.88 17.08 12.50
N LEU A 172 14.53 16.80 11.25
CA LEU A 172 14.86 15.55 10.56
C LEU A 172 15.98 15.71 9.54
N GLN A 173 16.41 16.95 9.25
CA GLN A 173 17.35 17.25 8.16
C GLN A 173 16.87 16.62 6.86
N ALA A 174 15.63 16.92 6.49
CA ALA A 174 14.94 16.34 5.36
C ALA A 174 13.99 17.35 4.69
N LYS A 175 13.60 17.03 3.46
CA LYS A 175 12.61 17.77 2.69
C LYS A 175 11.49 16.83 2.27
N ILE A 176 10.26 17.34 2.24
CA ILE A 176 9.10 16.63 1.72
C ILE A 176 8.52 17.38 0.52
N LEU A 177 8.24 16.65 -0.55
CA LEU A 177 7.64 17.16 -1.78
C LEU A 177 6.38 16.37 -2.09
N GLY A 178 5.26 17.06 -2.30
CA GLY A 178 4.00 16.51 -2.78
C GLY A 178 3.87 16.69 -4.28
N ILE A 179 3.75 15.58 -4.99
CA ILE A 179 3.64 15.50 -6.45
C ILE A 179 2.23 14.98 -6.78
N PRO A 180 1.33 15.83 -7.26
CA PRO A 180 -0.06 15.43 -7.52
C PRO A 180 -0.15 14.51 -8.73
N TYR A 181 -1.00 13.48 -8.61
CA TYR A 181 -1.54 12.78 -9.77
C TYR A 181 -2.70 13.58 -10.36
N LYS A 182 -3.07 13.26 -11.59
CA LYS A 182 -4.14 13.91 -12.32
C LYS A 182 -5.46 13.91 -11.55
N ASN A 183 -6.21 15.00 -11.67
CA ASN A 183 -7.39 15.37 -10.86
C ASN A 183 -7.13 15.62 -9.38
N ASN A 184 -5.90 15.44 -8.90
CA ASN A 184 -5.51 15.64 -7.51
C ASN A 184 -6.24 14.73 -6.50
N ASP A 185 -6.79 13.60 -6.96
CA ASP A 185 -7.37 12.56 -6.09
C ASP A 185 -6.29 11.87 -5.26
N LEU A 186 -5.12 11.67 -5.88
CA LEU A 186 -3.94 11.06 -5.29
C LEU A 186 -2.74 12.00 -5.35
N SER A 187 -1.80 11.84 -4.42
CA SER A 187 -0.50 12.49 -4.49
C SER A 187 0.60 11.55 -4.02
N MET A 188 1.72 11.55 -4.74
CA MET A 188 2.96 10.96 -4.25
C MET A 188 3.68 11.98 -3.38
N PHE A 189 4.03 11.59 -2.17
CA PHE A 189 4.92 12.36 -1.32
C PHE A 189 6.28 11.69 -1.30
N VAL A 190 7.33 12.47 -1.51
CA VAL A 190 8.72 12.02 -1.40
C VAL A 190 9.35 12.72 -0.21
N LEU A 191 9.89 11.94 0.72
CA LEU A 191 10.62 12.40 1.88
C LEU A 191 12.11 12.09 1.67
N LEU A 192 12.86 13.14 1.34
CA LEU A 192 14.27 13.09 0.95
C LEU A 192 15.15 13.62 2.09
N PRO A 193 16.02 12.80 2.70
CA PRO A 193 17.02 13.27 3.64
C PRO A 193 17.99 14.27 2.97
N ASP A 194 18.61 15.16 3.75
CA ASP A 194 19.66 16.05 3.23
C ASP A 194 20.98 15.29 2.99
N ASP A 195 21.25 14.27 3.82
CA ASP A 195 22.43 13.40 3.75
C ASP A 195 22.13 12.08 3.04
N ILE A 196 23.07 11.60 2.20
CA ILE A 196 22.97 10.30 1.48
C ILE A 196 22.65 9.11 2.42
N ASP A 197 23.20 9.11 3.64
CA ASP A 197 22.99 8.04 4.64
C ASP A 197 21.96 8.46 5.72
N GLY A 198 21.16 9.49 5.46
CA GLY A 198 20.25 10.10 6.44
C GLY A 198 18.94 9.35 6.68
N LEU A 199 18.58 8.43 5.78
CA LEU A 199 17.26 7.81 5.74
C LEU A 199 16.88 7.05 7.02
N GLU A 200 17.81 6.28 7.60
CA GLU A 200 17.54 5.48 8.80
C GLU A 200 17.13 6.37 10.00
N LYS A 201 17.71 7.58 10.12
CA LYS A 201 17.34 8.53 11.18
C LYS A 201 15.90 9.01 11.06
N ILE A 202 15.37 9.06 9.84
CA ILE A 202 13.97 9.41 9.57
C ILE A 202 13.08 8.24 9.95
N ILE A 203 13.42 7.02 9.51
CA ILE A 203 12.65 5.80 9.78
C ILE A 203 12.49 5.57 11.29
N ASP A 204 13.54 5.83 12.09
CA ASP A 204 13.50 5.67 13.55
C ASP A 204 12.57 6.66 14.27
N LYS A 205 12.25 7.79 13.62
CA LYS A 205 11.46 8.87 14.23
C LYS A 205 10.04 8.97 13.70
N ILE A 206 9.81 8.51 12.47
CA ILE A 206 8.56 8.77 11.76
C ILE A 206 7.37 8.06 12.41
N THR A 207 6.30 8.82 12.59
CA THR A 207 5.02 8.30 13.07
C THR A 207 3.90 8.54 12.04
N PRO A 208 2.83 7.73 12.04
CA PRO A 208 1.68 7.99 11.17
C PRO A 208 1.06 9.36 11.38
N SER A 209 1.02 9.86 12.62
CA SER A 209 0.50 11.19 12.95
C SER A 209 1.32 12.31 12.33
N GLU A 210 2.65 12.21 12.37
CA GLU A 210 3.55 13.19 11.76
C GLU A 210 3.42 13.21 10.24
N LEU A 211 3.33 12.04 9.60
CA LEU A 211 3.12 11.94 8.15
C LEU A 211 1.85 12.67 7.69
N ILE A 212 0.75 12.47 8.43
CA ILE A 212 -0.53 13.14 8.15
C ILE A 212 -0.41 14.65 8.37
N GLU A 213 0.22 15.08 9.47
CA GLU A 213 0.41 16.48 9.82
C GLU A 213 1.26 17.22 8.77
N TRP A 214 2.46 16.73 8.47
CA TRP A 214 3.39 17.34 7.51
C TRP A 214 2.79 17.49 6.12
N THR A 215 1.94 16.53 5.70
CA THR A 215 1.33 16.53 4.37
C THR A 215 -0.07 17.11 4.32
N SER A 216 -0.54 17.73 5.40
CA SER A 216 -1.83 18.43 5.38
C SER A 216 -1.70 19.77 4.64
N PRO A 217 -2.73 20.21 3.88
CA PRO A 217 -2.66 21.42 3.05
C PRO A 217 -2.27 22.71 3.78
N GLY A 218 -2.45 22.79 5.11
CA GLY A 218 -2.09 23.96 5.92
C GLY A 218 -0.63 24.03 6.34
N HIS A 219 0.13 22.94 6.16
CA HIS A 219 1.52 22.84 6.61
C HIS A 219 2.51 22.89 5.44
N MET A 220 2.08 22.62 4.21
CA MET A 220 2.94 22.67 3.02
C MET A 220 2.82 24.01 2.30
N GLU A 221 3.95 24.48 1.76
CA GLU A 221 4.02 25.71 0.98
C GLU A 221 4.16 25.38 -0.51
N GLU A 222 3.46 26.11 -1.37
CA GLU A 222 3.69 26.04 -2.81
C GLU A 222 5.03 26.72 -3.14
N ARG A 223 6.01 25.95 -3.61
CA ARG A 223 7.33 26.46 -4.02
C ARG A 223 7.68 26.02 -5.43
N THR A 224 8.42 26.86 -6.16
CA THR A 224 9.03 26.46 -7.43
C THR A 224 10.22 25.54 -7.17
N VAL A 225 10.16 24.32 -7.69
CA VAL A 225 11.15 23.26 -7.46
C VAL A 225 11.71 22.78 -8.79
N ASN A 226 13.03 22.61 -8.84
CA ASN A 226 13.69 21.79 -9.84
C ASN A 226 13.75 20.34 -9.34
N LEU A 227 12.82 19.52 -9.81
CA LEU A 227 12.63 18.14 -9.38
C LEU A 227 13.39 17.18 -10.30
N HIS A 228 14.27 16.38 -9.70
CA HIS A 228 14.88 15.21 -10.32
C HIS A 228 14.40 13.96 -9.56
N LEU A 229 13.65 13.08 -10.24
CA LEU A 229 13.08 11.87 -9.68
C LEU A 229 13.45 10.66 -10.55
N PRO A 230 14.02 9.58 -9.99
CA PRO A 230 14.32 8.40 -10.80
C PRO A 230 13.03 7.78 -11.33
N ARG A 231 13.09 7.27 -12.56
CA ARG A 231 12.12 6.28 -13.04
C ARG A 231 12.38 4.97 -12.31
N PHE A 232 11.35 4.35 -11.74
CA PHE A 232 11.51 3.09 -11.02
C PHE A 232 10.24 2.24 -11.03
N GLU A 233 10.44 0.94 -10.85
CA GLU A 233 9.41 -0.03 -10.51
C GLU A 233 9.79 -0.61 -9.15
N VAL A 234 8.88 -0.55 -8.18
CA VAL A 234 9.04 -1.21 -6.88
C VAL A 234 8.02 -2.33 -6.79
N GLU A 235 8.54 -3.54 -6.63
CA GLU A 235 7.75 -4.75 -6.43
C GLU A 235 8.26 -5.47 -5.19
N ASP A 236 7.36 -5.78 -4.26
CA ASP A 236 7.71 -6.56 -3.08
C ASP A 236 6.58 -7.49 -2.67
N SER A 237 6.97 -8.61 -2.05
CA SER A 237 6.09 -9.69 -1.62
C SER A 237 6.42 -10.08 -0.19
N TYR A 238 5.44 -9.96 0.69
CA TYR A 238 5.60 -10.17 2.13
C TYR A 238 4.78 -11.37 2.59
N ASP A 239 5.43 -12.32 3.26
CA ASP A 239 4.74 -13.28 4.12
C ASP A 239 4.34 -12.55 5.41
N MET A 240 3.09 -12.12 5.44
CA MET A 240 2.53 -11.32 6.51
C MET A 240 2.32 -12.12 7.79
N GLU A 241 2.44 -13.46 7.76
CA GLU A 241 2.36 -14.29 8.96
C GLU A 241 3.35 -13.82 10.03
N ALA A 242 4.64 -13.74 9.68
CA ALA A 242 5.69 -13.35 10.61
C ALA A 242 5.56 -11.88 11.04
N VAL A 243 5.20 -11.00 10.11
CA VAL A 243 5.05 -9.56 10.35
C VAL A 243 3.88 -9.30 11.31
N LEU A 244 2.71 -9.86 11.02
CA LEU A 244 1.49 -9.69 11.81
C LEU A 244 1.62 -10.36 13.19
N ALA A 245 2.28 -11.51 13.26
CA ALA A 245 2.60 -12.14 14.55
C ALA A 245 3.50 -11.25 15.42
N ALA A 246 4.52 -10.61 14.84
CA ALA A 246 5.43 -9.73 15.57
C ALA A 246 4.74 -8.47 16.13
N VAL A 247 3.65 -8.01 15.50
CA VAL A 247 2.85 -6.86 15.96
C VAL A 247 1.62 -7.27 16.79
N GLY A 248 1.49 -8.54 17.17
CA GLY A 248 0.51 -9.01 18.16
C GLY A 248 -0.66 -9.83 17.62
N MET A 249 -0.67 -10.21 16.35
CA MET A 249 -1.74 -11.01 15.72
C MET A 249 -1.35 -12.49 15.55
N ALA A 250 -0.54 -13.04 16.46
CA ALA A 250 -0.02 -14.41 16.33
C ALA A 250 -1.12 -15.49 16.37
N ASP A 251 -2.17 -15.29 17.17
CA ASP A 251 -3.23 -16.28 17.37
C ASP A 251 -3.94 -16.66 16.07
N ALA A 252 -4.10 -15.72 15.12
CA ALA A 252 -4.75 -15.96 13.82
C ALA A 252 -4.02 -16.99 12.95
N PHE A 253 -2.73 -17.21 13.23
CA PHE A 253 -1.85 -18.14 12.52
C PHE A 253 -1.57 -19.43 13.31
N ASN A 254 -2.15 -19.57 14.50
CA ASN A 254 -1.92 -20.70 15.38
C ASN A 254 -3.15 -21.63 15.44
N GLU A 255 -2.96 -22.90 15.10
CA GLU A 255 -4.06 -23.88 15.08
C GLU A 255 -4.84 -24.02 16.39
N GLN A 256 -4.17 -23.86 17.53
CA GLN A 256 -4.72 -24.10 18.85
C GLN A 256 -5.34 -22.84 19.47
N GLN A 257 -4.89 -21.66 19.04
CA GLN A 257 -5.32 -20.37 19.60
C GLN A 257 -6.31 -19.63 18.70
N ALA A 258 -6.29 -19.87 17.39
CA ALA A 258 -7.19 -19.20 16.46
C ALA A 258 -8.65 -19.52 16.76
N ASP A 259 -9.42 -18.47 17.08
CA ASP A 259 -10.88 -18.53 17.11
C ASP A 259 -11.44 -18.02 15.78
N SER A 260 -11.67 -18.95 14.85
CA SER A 260 -12.32 -18.68 13.57
C SER A 260 -13.79 -19.13 13.55
N SER A 261 -14.45 -19.21 14.72
CA SER A 261 -15.84 -19.66 14.85
C SER A 261 -16.83 -18.79 14.08
N GLY A 262 -16.50 -17.51 13.88
CA GLY A 262 -17.25 -16.59 13.01
C GLY A 262 -17.12 -16.89 11.51
N MET A 263 -16.16 -17.73 11.10
CA MET A 263 -15.96 -18.16 9.71
C MET A 263 -16.53 -19.54 9.44
N SER A 264 -16.22 -20.52 10.31
CA SER A 264 -16.61 -21.92 10.13
C SER A 264 -16.71 -22.65 11.46
N SER A 265 -17.63 -23.60 11.56
CA SER A 265 -17.93 -24.33 12.81
C SER A 265 -16.94 -25.42 13.23
N PRO A 266 -16.17 -26.11 12.34
CA PRO A 266 -15.13 -27.04 12.78
C PRO A 266 -13.97 -26.33 13.50
N SER A 267 -13.43 -26.97 14.53
CA SER A 267 -12.25 -26.45 15.26
C SER A 267 -10.98 -26.54 14.41
N GLY A 268 -10.06 -25.59 14.65
CA GLY A 268 -8.71 -25.60 14.08
C GLY A 268 -8.55 -24.90 12.73
N LEU A 269 -9.58 -24.20 12.23
CA LEU A 269 -9.42 -23.26 11.12
C LEU A 269 -8.56 -22.07 11.58
N HIS A 270 -7.45 -21.85 10.89
CA HIS A 270 -6.50 -20.75 11.11
C HIS A 270 -5.86 -20.41 9.77
N ALA A 271 -5.35 -19.20 9.60
CA ALA A 271 -4.59 -18.83 8.41
C ALA A 271 -3.21 -19.49 8.47
N GLN A 272 -2.84 -20.29 7.46
CA GLN A 272 -1.47 -20.82 7.35
C GLN A 272 -0.57 -19.91 6.52
N LYS A 273 -1.16 -19.11 5.65
CA LYS A 273 -0.44 -18.17 4.80
C LYS A 273 -1.24 -16.90 4.64
N PHE A 274 -0.56 -15.77 4.79
CA PHE A 274 -1.06 -14.47 4.36
C PHE A 274 0.04 -13.85 3.51
N LEU A 275 -0.21 -13.76 2.19
CA LEU A 275 0.66 -13.00 1.30
C LEU A 275 0.07 -11.62 0.99
N HIS A 276 0.90 -10.60 1.17
CA HIS A 276 0.69 -9.27 0.63
C HIS A 276 1.70 -9.04 -0.48
N ARG A 277 1.24 -8.58 -1.64
CA ARG A 277 2.13 -8.20 -2.74
C ARG A 277 1.72 -6.85 -3.30
N SER A 278 2.70 -5.99 -3.48
CA SER A 278 2.49 -4.61 -3.95
C SER A 278 3.39 -4.31 -5.14
N PHE A 279 2.85 -3.57 -6.10
CA PHE A 279 3.58 -3.06 -7.26
C PHE A 279 3.29 -1.58 -7.47
N VAL A 280 4.34 -0.79 -7.62
CA VAL A 280 4.29 0.65 -7.96
C VAL A 280 5.21 0.91 -9.14
N GLU A 281 4.68 1.48 -10.22
CA GLU A 281 5.47 1.97 -11.36
C GLU A 281 5.47 3.50 -11.36
N VAL A 282 6.67 4.08 -11.40
CA VAL A 282 6.93 5.51 -11.52
C VAL A 282 7.67 5.76 -12.82
N SER A 283 6.98 6.43 -13.74
CA SER A 283 7.49 6.82 -15.06
C SER A 283 7.04 8.25 -15.41
N GLU A 284 7.31 8.68 -16.63
CA GLU A 284 6.95 10.01 -17.10
C GLU A 284 5.45 10.22 -17.35
N GLU A 285 4.66 9.14 -17.49
CA GLU A 285 3.43 9.14 -18.28
C GLU A 285 2.19 9.85 -17.73
N GLY A 286 1.49 10.46 -18.71
CA GLY A 286 0.07 10.77 -18.95
C GLY A 286 -0.08 11.09 -20.47
N THR A 287 -1.20 11.64 -20.96
CA THR A 287 -1.38 11.92 -22.40
C THR A 287 -0.52 13.11 -22.85
N GLU A 288 0.31 12.90 -23.89
CA GLU A 288 1.07 13.94 -24.64
C GLU A 288 0.26 15.23 -24.84
N ALA A 289 0.37 16.17 -23.91
CA ALA A 289 -0.30 17.46 -24.00
C ALA A 289 0.47 18.52 -23.22
N ALA A 290 1.69 18.81 -23.67
CA ALA A 290 2.12 20.16 -24.05
C ALA A 290 3.64 20.17 -24.23
N ALA A 291 4.08 19.67 -25.38
CA ALA A 291 5.29 20.24 -25.96
C ALA A 291 5.14 21.77 -25.97
N ALA A 292 6.14 22.45 -25.40
CA ALA A 292 6.42 23.87 -25.53
C ALA A 292 5.39 24.85 -24.94
N THR A 293 5.49 25.12 -23.63
CA THR A 293 5.62 26.53 -23.22
C THR A 293 7.05 26.76 -22.74
N GLY A 294 7.95 26.90 -23.72
CA GLY A 294 9.26 27.49 -23.49
C GLY A 294 9.07 28.94 -23.04
N ILE A 295 8.97 29.15 -21.73
CA ILE A 295 9.15 30.48 -21.17
C ILE A 295 10.65 30.68 -21.03
N SER A 296 11.26 31.20 -22.09
CA SER A 296 12.56 31.86 -22.00
C SER A 296 12.37 33.12 -21.14
N PHE A 297 12.49 32.97 -19.83
CA PHE A 297 12.79 34.11 -18.99
C PHE A 297 14.25 34.47 -19.25
N ALA A 298 14.47 35.63 -19.86
CA ALA A 298 15.74 36.30 -19.75
C ALA A 298 16.01 36.54 -18.25
N MET A 299 16.75 35.64 -17.62
CA MET A 299 17.13 35.75 -16.20
C MET A 299 18.08 36.94 -16.05
N THR A 300 17.55 38.04 -15.53
CA THR A 300 18.34 39.19 -15.05
C THR A 300 18.66 39.06 -13.55
N SER A 301 18.31 37.93 -12.93
CA SER A 301 18.59 37.59 -11.51
C SER A 301 18.65 36.07 -11.36
N ALA A 302 19.41 35.57 -10.38
CA ALA A 302 19.43 34.14 -10.06
C ALA A 302 17.99 33.69 -9.72
N PRO A 303 17.45 32.66 -10.38
CA PRO A 303 16.10 32.19 -10.11
C PRO A 303 16.08 31.55 -8.72
N ASP A 304 15.11 31.97 -7.90
CA ASP A 304 14.88 31.43 -6.56
C ASP A 304 14.01 30.16 -6.71
N TYR A 305 14.67 29.01 -6.81
CA TYR A 305 14.01 27.70 -6.86
C TYR A 305 14.65 26.73 -5.87
N GLU A 306 13.85 25.82 -5.35
CA GLU A 306 14.32 24.74 -4.49
C GLU A 306 14.86 23.59 -5.35
N LYS A 307 16.03 23.05 -4.98
CA LYS A 307 16.54 21.82 -5.59
C LYS A 307 16.02 20.62 -4.81
N PHE A 308 15.33 19.72 -5.51
CA PHE A 308 14.87 18.44 -4.98
C PHE A 308 15.39 17.31 -5.87
N HIS A 309 16.53 16.74 -5.50
CA HIS A 309 17.25 15.77 -6.31
C HIS A 309 17.29 14.41 -5.63
N CYS A 310 16.41 13.51 -6.07
CA CYS A 310 16.25 12.15 -5.51
C CYS A 310 17.33 11.18 -6.01
N ASN A 311 18.60 11.53 -5.82
CA ASN A 311 19.75 10.73 -6.26
C ASN A 311 20.40 9.92 -5.13
N HIS A 312 19.67 9.65 -4.05
CA HIS A 312 20.09 8.82 -2.92
C HIS A 312 18.84 8.32 -2.18
N PRO A 313 18.95 7.36 -1.23
CA PRO A 313 17.80 6.72 -0.61
C PRO A 313 16.75 7.68 -0.04
N PHE A 314 15.48 7.46 -0.38
CA PHE A 314 14.34 8.25 0.08
C PHE A 314 13.15 7.37 0.45
N LEU A 315 12.23 7.92 1.26
CA LEU A 315 10.90 7.34 1.47
C LEU A 315 9.92 7.96 0.49
N PHE A 316 8.94 7.17 0.05
CA PHE A 316 7.79 7.68 -0.69
C PHE A 316 6.50 7.06 -0.15
N PHE A 317 5.40 7.80 -0.29
CA PHE A 317 4.07 7.25 -0.13
C PHE A 317 3.12 7.82 -1.16
N ILE A 318 2.05 7.08 -1.44
CA ILE A 318 0.93 7.55 -2.25
C ILE A 318 -0.26 7.68 -1.31
N ARG A 319 -0.83 8.87 -1.24
CA ARG A 319 -1.98 9.20 -0.40
C ARG A 319 -3.20 9.46 -1.26
N HIS A 320 -4.36 8.99 -0.80
CA HIS A 320 -5.67 9.45 -1.29
C HIS A 320 -6.07 10.72 -0.56
N ASN A 321 -6.15 11.83 -1.28
CA ASN A 321 -6.22 13.16 -0.71
C ASN A 321 -7.55 13.43 0.01
N GLU A 322 -8.68 12.93 -0.50
CA GLU A 322 -9.99 13.12 0.16
C GLU A 322 -10.17 12.23 1.39
N ALA A 323 -9.52 11.06 1.40
CA ALA A 323 -9.71 10.06 2.46
C ALA A 323 -8.65 10.16 3.56
N ASP A 324 -7.62 11.00 3.37
CA ASP A 324 -6.43 11.09 4.22
C ASP A 324 -5.72 9.75 4.46
N SER A 325 -5.84 8.83 3.50
CA SER A 325 -5.34 7.46 3.62
C SER A 325 -4.07 7.25 2.82
N VAL A 326 -3.06 6.65 3.45
CA VAL A 326 -1.86 6.14 2.77
C VAL A 326 -2.20 4.81 2.10
N LEU A 327 -2.03 4.75 0.78
CA LEU A 327 -2.28 3.55 -0.03
C LEU A 327 -1.02 2.73 -0.23
N PHE A 328 0.12 3.41 -0.39
CA PHE A 328 1.44 2.80 -0.53
C PHE A 328 2.42 3.55 0.34
N PHE A 329 3.35 2.83 0.94
CA PHE A 329 4.49 3.38 1.64
C PHE A 329 5.71 2.52 1.35
N GLY A 330 6.78 3.15 0.90
CA GLY A 330 7.95 2.43 0.41
C GLY A 330 9.24 3.21 0.61
N ARG A 331 10.34 2.46 0.51
CA ARG A 331 11.70 2.99 0.48
C ARG A 331 12.30 2.69 -0.88
N PHE A 332 12.84 3.71 -1.54
CA PHE A 332 13.67 3.52 -2.72
C PHE A 332 15.14 3.68 -2.34
N SER A 333 15.91 2.59 -2.37
CA SER A 333 17.31 2.58 -1.88
C SER A 333 18.29 1.75 -2.72
N SER A 334 17.79 0.90 -3.64
CA SER A 334 18.61 0.16 -4.58
C SER A 334 17.90 0.08 -5.94
N PRO A 335 18.16 1.06 -6.83
CA PRO A 335 17.71 1.04 -8.21
C PRO A 335 18.22 -0.17 -9.00
#